data_AF-A0A6P0T1F9-F1
#
_entry.id   AF-A0A6P0T1F9-F1
#
_cell.length_a   1.000
_cell.length_b   1.000
_cell.length_c   1.000
_cell.angle_alpha   90.00
_cell.angle_beta   90.00
_cell.angle_gamma   90.00
#
_symmetry.space_group_name_H-M   'P 1'
#
loop_
_entity.id
_entity.type
_entity.pdbx_description
1 polymer ?
#
loop_
_entity_poly.entity_id
_entity_poly.type
_entity_poly.pdbx_seq_one_letter_code
_entity_poly.pdbx_strand_id
1 'polypeptide(L)' 'MKDIKSLKSTPVYRTIKKFTFQDILSCHNLRDIKNIKKLKGEDNAYRIRLGDYRIGFFLKGDTIIFSRVLHRREFYRYFP' A
#
# COMPACT_ATOMS: atom_id res chain seq x y z
N MET A 1 6.54 -1.38 10.11
CA MET A 1 7.07 -1.45 8.72
C MET A 1 8.32 -0.58 8.58
N LYS A 2 9.45 -1.15 8.12
CA LYS A 2 10.73 -0.41 7.93
C LYS A 2 10.63 0.60 6.77
N ASP A 3 9.89 0.28 5.71
CA ASP A 3 9.76 1.10 4.51
C ASP A 3 9.21 2.50 4.77
N ILE A 4 8.19 2.65 5.63
CA ILE A 4 7.68 3.98 5.97
C ILE A 4 8.72 4.81 6.73
N LYS A 5 9.60 4.17 7.51
CA LYS A 5 10.67 4.88 8.23
C LYS A 5 11.75 5.41 7.27
N SER A 6 12.07 4.71 6.19
CA SER A 6 13.05 5.18 5.20
C SER A 6 12.52 6.37 4.39
N LEU A 7 11.20 6.56 4.32
CA LEU A 7 10.60 7.69 3.62
C LEU A 7 10.60 9.00 4.41
N LYS A 8 10.98 9.03 5.69
CA LYS A 8 10.84 10.22 6.58
C LYS A 8 11.37 11.54 6.01
N SER A 9 12.46 11.51 5.24
CA SER A 9 13.08 12.68 4.62
C SER A 9 12.45 13.08 3.28
N THR A 10 11.50 12.29 2.77
CA THR A 10 10.86 12.52 1.47
C THR A 10 9.54 13.28 1.62
N PRO A 11 9.14 14.11 0.64
CA PRO A 11 7.86 14.81 0.67
C PRO A 11 6.63 13.88 0.77
N VAL A 12 6.75 12.64 0.31
CA VAL A 12 5.65 11.67 0.27
C VAL A 12 5.35 11.02 1.62
N TYR A 13 6.25 11.15 2.60
CA TYR A 13 6.13 10.49 3.91
C TYR A 13 4.80 10.78 4.60
N ARG A 14 4.42 12.07 4.67
CA ARG A 14 3.20 12.50 5.36
C ARG A 14 1.96 11.90 4.70
N THR A 15 1.90 11.95 3.37
CA THR A 15 0.77 11.42 2.59
C THR A 15 0.63 9.92 2.76
N ILE A 16 1.72 9.17 2.62
CA ILE A 16 1.70 7.71 2.76
C ILE A 16 1.37 7.32 4.19
N LYS A 17 2.01 7.94 5.20
CA LYS A 17 1.74 7.65 6.61
C LYS A 17 0.29 7.94 6.96
N LYS A 18 -0.24 9.10 6.57
CA LYS A 18 -1.65 9.45 6.80
C LYS A 18 -2.58 8.40 6.19
N PHE A 19 -2.34 8.05 4.93
CA PHE A 19 -3.17 7.08 4.25
C PHE A 19 -3.14 5.69 4.92
N THR A 20 -1.95 5.16 5.22
CA THR A 20 -1.78 3.80 5.79
C THR A 20 -2.32 3.67 7.21
N PHE A 21 -2.25 4.73 8.02
CA PHE A 21 -2.60 4.65 9.45
C PHE A 21 -3.89 5.39 9.84
N GLN A 22 -4.49 6.17 8.94
CA GLN A 22 -5.69 6.96 9.24
C GLN A 22 -6.75 6.79 8.17
N ASP A 23 -6.48 7.20 6.92
CA ASP A 23 -7.54 7.29 5.91
C ASP A 23 -8.15 5.91 5.60
N ILE A 24 -7.33 4.86 5.60
CA ILE A 24 -7.80 3.51 5.32
C ILE A 24 -8.69 2.92 6.42
N LEU A 25 -8.60 3.43 7.65
CA LEU A 25 -9.46 3.00 8.76
C LEU A 25 -10.90 3.50 8.60
N SER A 26 -11.11 4.55 7.79
CA SER A 26 -12.43 5.07 7.46
C SER A 26 -13.07 4.35 6.27
N CYS A 27 -12.36 3.42 5.63
CA CYS A 27 -12.91 2.62 4.52
C CYS A 27 -13.61 1.38 5.07
N HIS A 28 -14.86 1.17 4.69
CA HIS A 28 -15.62 -0.02 5.09
C HIS A 28 -15.48 -1.17 4.08
N ASN A 29 -15.20 -0.84 2.82
CA ASN A 29 -14.98 -1.81 1.76
C ASN A 29 -13.68 -1.54 1.02
N LEU A 30 -13.05 -2.61 0.50
CA LEU A 30 -11.87 -2.48 -0.37
C LEU A 30 -12.12 -1.62 -1.61
N ARG A 31 -13.36 -1.57 -2.10
CA ARG A 31 -13.76 -0.76 -3.24
C ARG A 31 -13.72 0.74 -2.95
N ASP A 32 -13.81 1.12 -1.67
CA ASP A 32 -13.75 2.53 -1.24
C ASP A 32 -12.31 3.07 -1.31
N ILE A 33 -11.32 2.15 -1.28
CA ILE A 33 -9.92 2.49 -1.39
C ILE A 33 -9.60 2.89 -2.84
N LYS A 34 -9.40 4.19 -3.05
CA LYS A 34 -9.02 4.72 -4.36
C LYS A 34 -7.71 4.11 -4.86
N ASN A 35 -7.64 3.87 -6.16
CA ASN A 35 -6.45 3.38 -6.86
C ASN A 35 -5.92 2.02 -6.37
N ILE A 36 -6.80 1.18 -5.84
CA ILE A 36 -6.52 -0.22 -5.53
C ILE A 36 -6.52 -1.08 -6.80
N LYS A 37 -5.64 -2.08 -6.87
CA LYS A 37 -5.67 -3.11 -7.92
C LYS A 37 -5.20 -4.45 -7.36
N LYS A 38 -5.97 -5.52 -7.59
CA LYS A 38 -5.51 -6.90 -7.35
C LYS A 38 -4.35 -7.23 -8.29
N LEU A 39 -3.30 -7.85 -7.77
CA LEU A 39 -2.15 -8.28 -8.55
C LEU A 39 -2.47 -9.60 -9.25
N LYS A 40 -1.95 -9.78 -10.47
CA LYS A 40 -2.17 -10.99 -11.25
C LYS A 40 -1.21 -12.07 -10.79
N GLY A 41 -1.67 -13.32 -10.73
CA GLY A 41 -0.85 -14.48 -10.42
C GLY A 41 -0.64 -14.75 -8.93
N GLU A 42 -1.20 -13.93 -8.04
CA GLU A 42 -0.97 -14.05 -6.60
C GLU A 42 -2.29 -14.10 -5.83
N ASP A 43 -2.34 -15.00 -4.86
CA ASP A 43 -3.49 -15.16 -4.00
C ASP A 43 -3.55 -14.02 -2.98
N ASN A 44 -4.61 -13.23 -3.10
CA ASN A 44 -4.95 -12.15 -2.19
C ASN A 44 -3.93 -11.00 -2.08
N ALA A 45 -3.06 -10.82 -3.07
CA ALA A 45 -2.15 -9.67 -3.13
C ALA A 45 -2.75 -8.48 -3.88
N TYR A 46 -2.61 -7.29 -3.29
CA TYR A 46 -3.16 -6.05 -3.81
C TYR A 46 -2.13 -4.92 -3.76
N ARG A 47 -2.29 -3.95 -4.65
CA ARG A 47 -1.54 -2.68 -4.59
C ARG A 47 -2.45 -1.49 -4.48
N ILE A 48 -1.98 -0.44 -3.82
CA ILE A 48 -2.57 0.90 -3.82
C ILE A 48 -1.56 1.85 -4.46
N ARG A 49 -1.98 2.64 -5.46
CA ARG A 49 -1.12 3.65 -6.09
C ARG A 49 -1.25 4.99 -5.37
N LEU A 50 -0.12 5.54 -4.94
CA LEU A 50 0.01 6.89 -4.40
C LEU A 50 1.15 7.62 -5.14
N GLY A 51 0.81 8.35 -6.20
CA GLY A 51 1.79 8.98 -7.08
C GLY A 51 2.78 7.96 -7.66
N ASP A 52 4.06 8.15 -7.36
CA ASP A 52 5.15 7.25 -7.75
C ASP A 52 5.40 6.08 -6.82
N TYR A 53 4.71 6.04 -5.68
CA TYR A 53 4.82 4.95 -4.71
C TYR A 53 3.66 3.99 -4.85
N ARG A 54 3.91 2.74 -4.46
CA ARG A 54 2.91 1.69 -4.35
C ARG A 54 2.97 1.11 -2.95
N ILE A 55 1.79 0.94 -2.37
CA ILE A 55 1.61 0.20 -1.12
C ILE A 55 1.15 -1.21 -1.50
N GLY A 56 1.93 -2.20 -1.10
CA GLY A 56 1.62 -3.61 -1.27
C GLY A 56 1.01 -4.17 0.01
N PHE A 57 -0.11 -4.85 -0.12
CA PHE A 57 -0.79 -5.48 1.01
C PHE A 57 -1.45 -6.80 0.61
N PHE A 58 -1.65 -7.66 1.60
CA PHE A 58 -2.41 -8.90 1.46
C PHE A 58 -3.77 -8.76 2.14
N LEU A 59 -4.79 -9.38 1.55
CA LEU A 59 -6.12 -9.48 2.13
C LEU A 59 -6.31 -10.89 2.72
N LYS A 60 -6.54 -11.01 4.03
CA LYS A 60 -6.81 -12.29 4.67
C LYS A 60 -8.18 -12.24 5.34
N GLY A 61 -9.19 -12.81 4.68
CA GLY A 61 -10.59 -12.57 5.05
C GLY A 61 -10.88 -11.07 4.97
N ASP A 62 -11.29 -10.48 6.09
CA ASP A 62 -11.57 -9.05 6.20
C ASP A 62 -10.37 -8.22 6.72
N THR A 63 -9.20 -8.85 6.86
CA THR A 63 -8.00 -8.18 7.40
C THR A 63 -7.05 -7.73 6.29
N ILE A 64 -6.71 -6.43 6.29
CA ILE A 64 -5.66 -5.86 5.44
C ILE A 64 -4.31 -5.94 6.15
N ILE A 65 -3.33 -6.60 5.53
CA ILE A 65 -1.96 -6.71 6.03
C ILE A 65 -1.02 -5.94 5.11
N PHE A 66 -0.61 -4.74 5.53
CA PHE A 66 0.40 -3.96 4.81
C PHE A 66 1.77 -4.63 4.89
N SER A 67 2.35 -4.92 3.72
CA SER A 67 3.64 -5.61 3.61
C SER A 67 4.76 -4.69 3.16
N ARG A 68 4.52 -3.87 2.12
CA ARG A 68 5.55 -3.04 1.47
C ARG A 68 5.06 -1.65 1.11
N VAL A 69 5.94 -0.67 1.17
CA VAL A 69 5.73 0.66 0.55
C VAL A 69 6.98 0.99 -0.23
N LEU A 70 6.88 0.93 -1.56
CA LEU A 70 8.05 1.06 -2.44
C LEU A 70 7.77 2.03 -3.57
N HIS A 71 8.84 2.65 -4.06
CA HIS A 71 8.80 3.41 -5.30
C HIS A 71 8.48 2.48 -6.48
N ARG A 72 7.85 3.00 -7.55
CA ARG A 72 7.39 2.22 -8.70
C ARG A 72 8.43 1.33 -9.35
N ARG A 73 9.67 1.79 -9.35
CA ARG A 73 10.82 1.11 -9.97
C ARG A 73 11.19 -0.16 -9.20
N GLU A 74 11.00 -0.15 -7.88
CA GLU A 74 11.37 -1.26 -7.00
C GLU A 74 10.17 -2.17 -6.71
N PHE A 75 8.93 -1.67 -6.79
CA PHE A 75 7.75 -2.40 -6.33
C PHE A 75 7.65 -3.80 -6.92
N TYR A 76 7.66 -3.96 -8.25
CA TYR A 76 7.50 -5.26 -8.90
C TYR A 76 8.69 -6.21 -8.74
N ARG A 77 9.84 -5.70 -8.27
CA ARG A 77 11.00 -6.54 -7.93
C ARG A 77 10.84 -7.18 -6.54
N TYR A 78 10.10 -6.55 -5.64
CA TYR A 78 9.98 -6.98 -4.24
C TYR A 78 8.55 -7.18 -3.74
N PHE A 79 7.54 -6.98 -4.61
CA PHE A 79 6.11 -7.13 -4.33
C PHE A 79 5.27 -7.29 -5.64
N PRO A 80 4.26 -8.18 -5.72
CA PRO A 80 3.78 -9.05 -4.66
C PRO A 80 4.84 -10.06 -4.23
#